data_AF-A0A1H4YKN2-F1
#
_entry.id   AF-A0A1H4YKN2-F1
#
_cell.length_a   1.000
_cell.length_b   1.000
_cell.length_c   1.000
_cell.angle_alpha   90.00
_cell.angle_beta   90.00
_cell.angle_gamma   90.00
#
_symmetry.space_group_name_H-M   'P 1'
#
loop_
_entity.id
_entity.type
_entity.pdbx_description
1 polymer ?
#
loop_
_entity_poly.entity_id
_entity_poly.type
_entity_poly.pdbx_seq_one_letter_code
_entity_poly.pdbx_strand_id
1 'polypeptide(L)'
;MLDPTPYKVFQGELDSEKWLTAVINPLDGVLLRPHVDLERRIGCCRPDGTVGPNLMCSRCGAEVGIEVSDCWTEFDVRLLLPRVVREATDRTEQDS
;
A
#
# COMPACT_ATOMS: atom_id res chain seq x y z
N MET A 1 -11.73 4.48 -11.85
CA MET A 1 -12.18 3.99 -10.53
C MET A 1 -10.98 3.26 -9.95
N LEU A 2 -10.35 3.79 -8.90
CA LEU A 2 -9.24 3.12 -8.24
C LEU A 2 -9.82 1.94 -7.47
N ASP A 3 -9.48 0.71 -7.84
CA ASP A 3 -9.81 -0.46 -7.04
C ASP A 3 -8.73 -0.60 -5.95
N PRO A 4 -9.03 -0.35 -4.67
CA PRO A 4 -8.06 -0.52 -3.60
C PRO A 4 -7.70 -2.00 -3.35
N THR A 5 -8.38 -2.95 -4.00
CA THR A 5 -8.19 -4.39 -3.80
C THR A 5 -7.09 -4.93 -4.70
N PRO A 6 -5.96 -5.46 -4.16
CA PRO A 6 -4.88 -6.01 -4.99
C PRO A 6 -5.43 -7.06 -5.93
N TYR A 7 -5.07 -6.98 -7.21
CA TYR A 7 -5.54 -7.92 -8.22
C TYR A 7 -5.09 -9.33 -7.81
N LYS A 8 -6.05 -10.21 -7.47
CA LYS A 8 -5.85 -11.59 -7.00
C LYS A 8 -5.20 -11.78 -5.62
N VAL A 9 -5.82 -11.29 -4.56
CA VAL A 9 -5.67 -11.99 -3.27
C VAL A 9 -6.59 -13.21 -3.27
N PHE A 10 -6.02 -14.41 -3.26
CA PHE A 10 -6.77 -15.67 -3.13
C PHE A 10 -7.69 -15.58 -1.90
N GLN A 11 -8.99 -15.76 -2.13
CA GLN A 11 -10.02 -15.84 -1.10
C GLN A 11 -9.81 -17.09 -0.24
N GLY A 12 -8.93 -16.98 0.76
CA GLY A 12 -8.89 -17.87 1.91
C GLY A 12 -9.04 -17.01 3.15
N GLU A 13 -10.22 -17.07 3.80
CA GLU A 13 -10.52 -16.53 5.14
C GLU A 13 -9.81 -15.23 5.50
N LEU A 14 -10.37 -14.09 5.06
CA LEU A 14 -9.88 -12.79 5.46
C LEU A 14 -10.99 -11.99 6.13
N ASP A 15 -10.83 -11.79 7.43
CA ASP A 15 -11.55 -10.81 8.24
C ASP A 15 -11.75 -9.53 7.43
N SER A 16 -13.02 -9.17 7.23
CA SER A 16 -13.48 -8.08 6.37
C SER A 16 -12.92 -6.70 6.73
N GLU A 17 -12.24 -6.56 7.88
CA GLU A 17 -11.62 -5.32 8.37
C GLU A 17 -10.14 -5.18 7.97
N LYS A 18 -9.48 -6.24 7.48
CA LYS A 18 -8.04 -6.26 7.16
C LYS A 18 -7.70 -5.75 5.76
N TRP A 19 -8.73 -5.42 4.97
CA TRP A 19 -8.62 -5.07 3.55
C TRP A 19 -8.66 -3.59 3.24
N LEU A 20 -9.07 -2.75 4.20
CA LEU A 20 -8.94 -1.34 3.98
C LEU A 20 -7.44 -1.05 3.84
N THR A 21 -7.08 -0.39 2.75
CA THR A 21 -5.73 0.10 2.45
C THR A 21 -5.84 1.59 2.22
N ALA A 22 -4.88 2.36 2.74
CA ALA A 22 -4.77 3.75 2.34
C ALA A 22 -4.04 3.79 1.00
N VAL A 23 -4.67 4.38 -0.01
CA VAL A 23 -4.11 4.47 -1.37
C VAL A 23 -3.45 5.84 -1.53
N ILE A 24 -2.20 5.84 -1.98
CA ILE A 24 -1.45 7.06 -2.30
C ILE A 24 -0.92 6.99 -3.74
N ASN A 25 -0.58 8.14 -4.31
CA ASN A 25 0.18 8.16 -5.56
C ASN A 25 1.57 7.57 -5.31
N PRO A 26 2.15 6.75 -6.22
CA PRO A 26 3.49 6.21 -6.03
C PRO A 26 4.56 7.29 -5.82
N LEU A 27 4.38 8.49 -6.39
CA LEU A 27 5.29 9.63 -6.22
C LEU A 27 5.23 10.24 -4.81
N ASP A 28 4.15 10.01 -4.06
CA ASP A 28 4.00 10.45 -2.66
C ASP A 28 4.63 9.44 -1.67
N GLY A 29 5.11 8.29 -2.16
CA GLY A 29 5.78 7.23 -1.39
C GLY A 29 7.19 7.59 -0.92
N VAL A 30 7.39 8.79 -0.38
CA VAL A 30 8.68 9.25 0.14
C VAL A 30 9.14 8.37 1.30
N LEU A 31 10.46 8.10 1.38
CA LEU A 31 11.06 7.22 2.39
C LEU A 31 10.54 5.77 2.38
N LEU A 32 9.93 5.34 1.27
CA LEU A 32 9.71 3.94 0.97
C LEU A 32 10.89 3.42 0.13
N ARG A 33 11.20 2.13 0.31
CA ARG A 33 12.19 1.43 -0.53
C ARG A 33 11.62 0.10 -1.00
N PRO A 34 12.10 -0.42 -2.14
CA PRO A 34 11.74 -1.74 -2.59
C PRO A 34 12.10 -2.82 -1.56
N HIS A 35 11.28 -3.86 -1.51
CA HIS A 35 11.52 -5.03 -0.67
C HIS A 35 12.85 -5.71 -1.04
N VAL A 36 13.58 -6.23 -0.05
CA VAL A 36 14.90 -6.85 -0.28
C VAL A 36 14.79 -8.14 -1.09
N ASP A 37 13.77 -8.93 -0.79
CA ASP A 37 13.39 -10.10 -1.58
C ASP A 37 12.94 -9.70 -2.98
N LEU A 38 13.54 -10.33 -4.00
CA LEU A 38 13.24 -10.11 -5.40
C LEU A 38 11.90 -10.75 -5.79
N GLU A 39 11.49 -11.84 -5.13
CA GLU A 39 10.23 -12.52 -5.39
C GLU A 39 9.01 -11.65 -5.01
N ARG A 40 9.22 -10.62 -4.19
CA ARG A 40 8.18 -9.62 -3.87
C ARG A 40 7.98 -8.56 -4.95
N ARG A 41 8.85 -8.49 -5.95
CA ARG A 41 8.89 -7.39 -6.94
C ARG A 41 8.63 -7.86 -8.36
N ILE A 42 7.73 -8.84 -8.50
CA ILE A 42 7.40 -9.45 -9.79
C ILE A 42 6.47 -8.54 -10.60
N GLY A 43 6.70 -8.49 -11.90
CA GLY A 43 5.85 -7.86 -12.91
C GLY A 43 6.61 -7.72 -14.23
N CYS A 44 5.97 -7.16 -15.26
CA CYS A 44 6.54 -7.01 -16.60
C CYS A 44 7.54 -5.86 -16.65
N CYS A 45 7.07 -4.64 -16.36
CA CYS A 45 7.90 -3.43 -16.38
C CYS A 45 8.16 -2.88 -14.97
N ARG A 46 7.26 -3.19 -14.04
CA ARG A 46 7.23 -2.75 -12.64
C ARG A 46 6.41 -3.74 -11.81
N PRO A 47 6.40 -3.65 -10.47
CA PRO A 47 5.65 -4.59 -9.63
C PRO A 47 4.14 -4.61 -9.94
N ASP A 48 3.58 -5.80 -10.07
CA ASP A 48 2.14 -6.03 -10.30
C ASP A 48 1.32 -6.09 -9.00
N GLY A 49 1.99 -6.15 -7.83
CA GLY A 49 1.40 -6.18 -6.50
C GLY A 49 0.73 -7.49 -6.09
N THR A 50 0.90 -8.57 -6.85
CA THR A 50 0.22 -9.87 -6.62
C THR A 50 0.88 -10.72 -5.52
N VAL A 51 2.15 -10.46 -5.21
CA VAL A 51 2.97 -11.27 -4.29
C VAL A 51 3.05 -10.66 -2.89
N GLY A 52 2.08 -9.80 -2.53
CA GLY A 52 2.01 -9.16 -1.21
C GLY A 52 2.91 -7.91 -1.07
N PRO A 53 3.25 -7.50 0.17
CA PRO A 53 4.02 -6.28 0.43
C PRO A 53 5.36 -6.26 -0.29
N ASN A 54 5.57 -5.24 -1.11
CA ASN A 54 6.78 -5.05 -1.92
C ASN A 54 7.48 -3.71 -1.61
N LEU A 55 6.92 -2.94 -0.66
CA LEU A 55 7.51 -1.72 -0.12
C LEU A 55 7.83 -1.88 1.37
N MET A 56 9.03 -1.42 1.73
CA MET A 56 9.52 -1.36 3.11
C MET A 56 9.76 0.09 3.52
N CYS A 57 9.63 0.38 4.82
CA CYS A 57 10.14 1.62 5.38
C CYS A 57 11.66 1.69 5.21
N SER A 58 12.16 2.79 4.64
CA SER A 58 13.60 2.98 4.44
C SER A 58 14.39 3.07 5.75
N ARG A 59 13.75 3.41 6.87
CA ARG A 59 14.41 3.54 8.18
C ARG A 59 14.42 2.24 8.99
N CYS A 60 13.24 1.66 9.25
CA CYS A 60 13.14 0.48 10.13
C CYS A 60 13.06 -0.85 9.39
N GLY A 61 12.88 -0.84 8.07
CA GLY A 61 12.74 -2.05 7.26
C GLY A 61 11.42 -2.81 7.48
N ALA A 62 10.43 -2.24 8.17
CA ALA A 62 9.11 -2.88 8.24
C ALA A 62 8.42 -2.85 6.86
N GLU A 63 7.69 -3.91 6.52
CA GLU A 63 6.75 -3.90 5.39
C GLU A 63 5.62 -2.89 5.66
N VAL A 64 5.34 -2.03 4.68
CA VAL A 64 4.39 -0.92 4.85
C VAL A 64 3.36 -0.83 3.74
N GLY A 65 3.60 -1.41 2.56
CA GLY A 65 2.65 -1.34 1.47
C GLY A 65 3.00 -2.17 0.26
N ILE A 66 2.11 -2.06 -0.72
CA ILE A 66 2.15 -2.72 -2.02
C ILE A 66 2.13 -1.64 -3.09
N GLU A 67 3.20 -1.50 -3.84
CA GLU A 67 3.24 -0.79 -5.11
C GLU A 67 2.58 -1.67 -6.18
N VAL A 68 1.60 -1.09 -6.88
CA VAL A 68 0.97 -1.63 -8.08
C VAL A 68 1.26 -0.62 -9.19
N SER A 69 2.20 -0.95 -10.08
CA SER A 69 2.65 0.00 -11.11
C SER A 69 3.11 -0.67 -12.41
N ASP A 70 2.77 -1.93 -12.61
CA ASP A 70 3.01 -2.65 -13.86
C ASP A 70 2.20 -2.04 -15.02
N CYS A 71 2.65 -2.28 -16.24
CA CYS A 71 2.10 -1.62 -17.44
C CYS A 71 0.64 -1.99 -17.76
N TRP A 72 0.12 -3.05 -17.15
CA TRP A 72 -1.25 -3.54 -17.32
C TRP A 72 -2.08 -3.49 -16.03
N THR A 73 -1.51 -2.98 -14.94
CA THR A 73 -2.19 -2.82 -13.64
C THR A 73 -2.54 -1.35 -13.39
N GLU A 74 -3.09 -1.04 -12.22
CA GLU A 74 -3.17 0.34 -11.75
C GLU A 74 -1.78 0.96 -11.54
N PHE A 75 -1.78 2.25 -11.17
CA PHE A 75 -0.57 3.02 -10.84
C PHE A 75 -0.75 3.68 -9.47
N ASP A 76 -0.62 2.88 -8.40
CA ASP A 76 -0.90 3.29 -7.03
C ASP A 76 -0.02 2.56 -6.00
N VAL A 77 0.02 3.09 -4.78
CA VAL A 77 0.60 2.41 -3.62
C VAL A 77 -0.48 2.20 -2.57
N ARG A 78 -0.61 0.95 -2.11
CA ARG A 78 -1.60 0.50 -1.12
C ARG A 78 -0.90 0.25 0.20
N LEU A 79 -1.08 1.16 1.15
CA LEU A 79 -0.49 1.06 2.47
C LEU A 79 -1.27 0.06 3.34
N LEU A 80 -0.53 -0.73 4.11
CA LEU A 80 -1.10 -1.63 5.11
C LEU A 80 -1.69 -0.79 6.24
N LEU A 81 -3.01 -0.84 6.44
CA LEU A 81 -3.67 -0.03 7.46
C LEU A 81 -3.09 -0.14 8.89
N PRO A 82 -2.64 -1.32 9.38
CA PRO A 82 -1.96 -1.41 10.66
C PRO A 82 -0.67 -0.58 10.78
N ARG A 83 -0.17 -0.05 9.65
CA ARG A 83 1.00 0.83 9.54
C ARG A 83 0.64 2.29 9.24
N VAL A 84 -0.65 2.61 9.12
CA VAL A 84 -1.13 3.96 8.84
C VAL A 84 -1.69 4.56 10.12
N VAL A 85 -1.10 5.67 10.58
CA VAL A 85 -1.66 6.49 11.65
C VAL A 85 -2.41 7.65 10.99
N ARG A 86 -3.68 7.81 11.34
CA ARG A 86 -4.46 8.98 10.92
C ARG A 86 -4.23 10.08 11.94
N GLU A 87 -3.65 11.19 11.51
CA GLU A 87 -3.71 12.41 12.31
C GLU A 87 -5.16 12.91 12.24
N ALA A 88 -5.84 12.94 13.39
CA ALA A 88 -7.10 13.65 13.49
C ALA A 88 -6.76 15.14 13.42
N THR A 89 -7.12 15.79 12.32
CA THR A 89 -7.13 17.26 12.29
C THR A 89 -8.15 17.71 13.32
N ASP A 90 -7.68 18.32 14.41
CA ASP A 90 -8.50 18.91 15.46
C ASP A 90 -9.54 19.83 14.82
N ARG A 91 -10.82 19.46 14.91
CA ARG A 91 -11.92 20.42 14.72
C ARG A 91 -12.01 21.25 15.99
N THR A 92 -11.06 22.15 16.20
CA THR A 92 -11.26 23.29 17.09
C THR A 92 -11.86 24.44 16.27
N GLU A 93 -13.15 24.32 15.96
CA GLU A 93 -14.03 25.48 15.73
C GLU A 93 -14.97 25.52 16.94
N GLN A 94 -14.54 26.22 18.01
CA GLN A 94 -15.02 27.56 18.36
C GLN A 94 -16.49 27.58 18.75
N ASP A 95 -16.72 27.24 20.03
CA ASP A 95 -17.85 27.73 20.82
C ASP A 95 -17.41 29.11 21.36
N SER A 96 -17.93 30.19 20.78
CA SER A 96 -17.78 31.58 21.26
C SER A 96 -18.96 32.42 20.79
#